data_AF-A0A8S3ICW7-F1
#
_entry.id   AF-A0A8S3ICW7-F1
#
_cell.length_a   1.000
_cell.length_b   1.000
_cell.length_c   1.000
_cell.angle_alpha   90.00
_cell.angle_beta   90.00
_cell.angle_gamma   90.00
#
_symmetry.space_group_name_H-M   'P 1'
#
loop_
_entity.id
_entity.type
_entity.pdbx_description
1 polymer ?
#
loop_
_entity_poly.entity_id
_entity_poly.type
_entity_poly.pdbx_seq_one_letter_code
_entity_poly.pdbx_strand_id
1 'polypeptide(L)'
;YIPYFYASLPSETFTAADCERFKQNFHAALRSEMRGKDTIASDIVLSVELEHKSSIYGFQPDSKRQQVLKICVLLPRFIATSRRILEGGFSWTGNKTQLDGYKTFETNIDFEIRLMADLNMVGCNWIEIPAGKYSIREMVTRGITHQLKIHSRCQMEVDVWAHDIISYPTEGDWQRIAPLRIMSYDIECAGRKGIFPEPEHDPVIQIASMVIRQGDKEEFIKTVFTLGTCANIAGVEVIE
;
A
#
# COMPACT_ATOMS: atom_id res chain seq x y z
N TYR A 1 3.86 9.03 2.93
CA TYR A 1 2.55 9.41 2.38
C TYR A 1 1.52 9.37 3.49
N ILE A 2 0.56 10.29 3.51
CA ILE A 2 -0.40 10.44 4.61
C ILE A 2 -1.80 10.06 4.13
N PRO A 3 -2.44 9.03 4.73
CA PRO A 3 -3.82 8.68 4.42
C PRO A 3 -4.78 9.81 4.77
N TYR A 4 -5.77 10.05 3.91
CA TYR A 4 -6.83 11.02 4.16
C TYR A 4 -8.16 10.58 3.57
N PHE A 5 -9.23 11.22 4.05
CA PHE A 5 -10.59 11.13 3.49
C PHE A 5 -11.29 12.48 3.66
N TYR A 6 -12.50 12.62 3.12
CA TYR A 6 -13.27 13.86 3.25
C TYR A 6 -14.56 13.67 4.06
N ALA A 7 -15.02 14.76 4.68
CA ALA A 7 -16.31 14.82 5.36
C ALA A 7 -17.03 16.15 5.07
N SER A 8 -18.35 16.16 5.14
CA SER A 8 -19.14 17.39 5.08
C SER A 8 -18.80 18.34 6.23
N LEU A 9 -19.09 19.64 6.08
CA LEU A 9 -18.96 20.57 7.19
C LEU A 9 -19.91 20.21 8.34
N PRO A 10 -19.53 20.49 9.61
CA PRO A 10 -20.44 20.37 10.74
C PRO A 10 -21.58 21.40 10.70
N SER A 11 -21.30 22.60 10.18
CA SER A 11 -22.26 23.71 10.03
C SER A 11 -21.79 24.66 8.93
N GLU A 12 -22.70 25.46 8.39
CA GLU A 12 -22.37 26.51 7.40
C GLU A 12 -21.46 27.62 7.96
N THR A 13 -21.46 27.78 9.28
CA THR A 13 -20.62 28.74 10.01
C THR A 13 -19.23 28.22 10.35
N PHE A 14 -18.91 26.96 10.00
CA PHE A 14 -17.61 26.37 10.31
C PHE A 14 -16.50 27.04 9.50
N THR A 15 -15.43 27.46 10.17
CA THR A 15 -14.32 28.19 9.55
C THR A 15 -12.97 27.50 9.75
N ALA A 16 -11.93 28.00 9.07
CA ALA A 16 -10.56 27.50 9.24
C ALA A 16 -10.05 27.63 10.70
N ALA A 17 -10.56 28.60 11.47
CA ALA A 17 -10.19 28.77 12.87
C ALA A 17 -10.70 27.62 13.77
N ASP A 18 -11.74 26.92 13.32
CA ASP A 18 -12.36 25.82 14.06
C ASP A 18 -11.67 24.46 13.80
N CYS A 19 -10.87 24.36 12.73
CA CYS A 19 -10.21 23.13 12.29
C CYS A 19 -9.36 22.48 13.40
N GLU A 20 -8.57 23.26 14.14
CA GLU A 20 -7.70 22.73 15.19
C GLU A 20 -8.50 22.17 16.36
N ARG A 21 -9.57 22.88 16.78
CA ARG A 21 -10.49 22.39 17.82
C ARG A 21 -11.21 21.12 17.38
N PHE A 22 -11.67 21.07 16.13
CA PHE A 22 -12.28 19.87 15.55
C PHE A 22 -11.30 18.69 15.57
N LYS A 23 -10.07 18.90 15.09
CA LYS A 23 -8.99 17.88 15.08
C LYS A 23 -8.77 17.31 16.47
N GLN A 24 -8.59 18.15 17.49
CA GLN A 24 -8.32 17.72 18.86
C GLN A 24 -9.45 16.87 19.44
N ASN A 25 -10.70 17.32 19.27
CA ASN A 25 -11.87 16.60 19.77
C ASN A 25 -12.11 15.30 19.01
N PHE A 26 -11.85 15.28 17.70
CA PHE A 26 -11.99 14.08 16.89
C PHE A 26 -10.90 13.05 17.21
N HIS A 27 -9.66 13.51 17.43
CA HIS A 27 -8.58 12.68 17.92
C HIS A 27 -8.93 12.02 19.26
N ALA A 28 -9.47 12.79 20.21
CA ALA A 28 -9.90 12.27 21.50
C ALA A 28 -11.01 11.21 21.38
N ALA A 29 -11.99 11.43 20.50
CA ALA A 29 -13.05 10.48 20.23
C ALA A 29 -12.51 9.16 19.66
N LEU A 30 -11.64 9.22 18.64
CA LEU A 30 -10.97 8.05 18.06
C LEU A 30 -10.16 7.29 19.10
N ARG A 31 -9.37 8.00 19.91
CA ARG A 31 -8.57 7.40 20.98
C ARG A 31 -9.44 6.69 22.02
N SER A 32 -10.63 7.20 22.31
CA SER A 32 -11.56 6.61 23.27
C SER A 32 -12.18 5.29 22.81
N GLU A 33 -12.38 5.12 21.49
CA GLU A 33 -12.91 3.91 20.85
C GLU A 33 -11.85 2.81 20.74
N MET A 34 -10.57 3.16 20.75
CA MET A 34 -9.44 2.24 20.57
C MET A 34 -8.99 1.52 21.87
N ARG A 35 -9.85 1.37 22.87
CA ARG A 35 -9.50 0.72 24.16
C ARG A 35 -9.02 -0.74 23.95
N GLY A 36 -7.70 -0.93 23.90
CA GLY A 36 -6.97 -2.19 23.63
C GLY A 36 -5.46 -1.96 23.46
N LYS A 37 -4.65 -3.04 23.29
CA LYS A 37 -3.16 -3.10 23.34
C LYS A 37 -2.35 -2.09 22.50
N ASP A 38 -2.99 -1.29 21.65
CA ASP A 38 -2.36 -0.29 20.80
C ASP A 38 -2.63 1.13 21.33
N THR A 39 -2.15 1.45 22.53
CA THR A 39 -2.12 2.86 22.99
C THR A 39 -0.99 3.58 22.26
N ILE A 40 -1.23 3.92 21.00
CA ILE A 40 -0.31 4.72 20.20
C ILE A 40 -0.15 6.06 20.92
N ALA A 41 1.09 6.38 21.31
CA ALA A 41 1.39 7.63 21.98
C ALA A 41 1.20 8.84 21.05
N SER A 42 1.35 8.64 19.73
CA SER A 42 1.24 9.68 18.71
C SER A 42 -0.20 10.03 18.33
N ASP A 43 -0.36 11.21 17.74
CA ASP A 43 -1.62 11.68 17.21
C ASP A 43 -2.15 10.75 16.10
N ILE A 44 -3.43 10.37 16.21
CA ILE A 44 -4.15 9.56 15.22
C ILE A 44 -4.65 10.46 14.08
N VAL A 45 -5.14 11.66 14.40
CA VAL A 45 -5.62 12.65 13.43
C VAL A 45 -4.53 13.69 13.29
N LEU A 46 -3.95 13.79 12.09
CA LEU A 46 -2.76 14.60 11.85
C LEU A 46 -3.11 16.03 11.45
N SER A 47 -4.08 16.20 10.55
CA SER A 47 -4.59 17.51 10.14
C SER A 47 -6.07 17.44 9.77
N VAL A 48 -6.73 18.60 9.88
CA VAL A 48 -8.09 18.85 9.41
C VAL A 48 -8.05 20.18 8.68
N GLU A 49 -8.38 20.17 7.38
CA GLU A 49 -8.25 21.34 6.50
C GLU A 49 -9.54 21.54 5.71
N LEU A 50 -9.84 22.78 5.33
CA LEU A 50 -10.96 23.09 4.46
C LEU A 50 -10.54 23.00 3.00
N GLU A 51 -11.25 22.20 2.21
CA GLU A 51 -11.10 22.14 0.76
C GLU A 51 -12.43 22.40 0.06
N HIS A 52 -12.37 22.89 -1.19
CA HIS A 52 -13.54 23.05 -2.04
C HIS A 52 -13.62 21.87 -3.02
N LYS A 53 -14.69 21.08 -2.94
CA LYS A 53 -14.94 19.92 -3.79
C LYS A 53 -16.36 19.94 -4.34
N SER A 54 -16.60 19.13 -5.37
CA SER A 54 -17.95 18.86 -5.88
C SER A 54 -18.20 17.37 -5.86
N SER A 55 -19.46 16.98 -5.67
CA SER A 55 -19.88 15.59 -5.87
C SER A 55 -19.71 15.23 -7.35
N ILE A 56 -19.25 14.01 -7.62
CA ILE A 56 -19.25 13.45 -8.98
C ILE A 56 -20.67 13.16 -9.48
N TYR A 57 -21.64 12.98 -8.56
CA TYR A 57 -23.01 12.66 -8.89
C TYR A 57 -23.83 13.93 -9.17
N GLY A 58 -24.29 14.05 -10.42
CA GLY A 58 -25.12 15.15 -10.91
C GLY A 58 -24.30 16.35 -11.38
N PHE A 59 -24.86 17.14 -12.30
CA PHE A 59 -24.24 18.38 -12.75
C PHE A 59 -24.35 19.46 -11.68
N GLN A 60 -23.19 20.00 -11.28
CA GLN A 60 -23.11 21.16 -10.40
C GLN A 60 -22.21 22.19 -11.08
N PRO A 61 -22.66 23.43 -11.30
CA PRO A 61 -21.79 24.48 -11.85
C PRO A 61 -20.60 24.73 -10.90
N ASP A 62 -19.43 25.09 -11.44
CA ASP A 62 -18.22 25.32 -10.64
C ASP A 62 -18.41 26.33 -9.50
N SER A 63 -19.33 27.28 -9.68
CA SER A 63 -19.73 28.26 -8.65
C SER A 63 -20.43 27.65 -7.44
N LYS A 64 -20.75 26.34 -7.45
CA LYS A 64 -21.40 25.61 -6.36
C LYS A 64 -20.51 24.55 -5.70
N ARG A 65 -19.18 24.64 -5.86
CA ARG A 65 -18.25 23.81 -5.08
C ARG A 65 -18.55 23.96 -3.59
N GLN A 66 -18.70 22.82 -2.93
CA GLN A 66 -19.01 22.75 -1.52
C GLN A 66 -17.71 22.72 -0.73
N GLN A 67 -17.70 23.41 0.40
CA GLN A 67 -16.64 23.24 1.38
C GLN A 67 -16.78 21.89 2.07
N VAL A 68 -15.66 21.20 2.22
CA VAL A 68 -15.54 19.91 2.91
C VAL A 68 -14.31 19.93 3.81
N LEU A 69 -14.33 19.08 4.83
CA LEU A 69 -13.18 18.79 5.66
C LEU A 69 -12.34 17.72 4.98
N LYS A 70 -11.06 18.00 4.72
CA LYS A 70 -10.05 16.96 4.46
C LYS A 70 -9.43 16.56 5.79
N ILE A 71 -9.53 15.28 6.12
CA ILE A 71 -9.06 14.74 7.39
C ILE A 71 -7.93 13.76 7.12
N CYS A 72 -6.72 14.11 7.56
CA CYS A 72 -5.54 13.27 7.46
C CYS A 72 -5.37 12.44 8.74
N VAL A 73 -5.13 11.13 8.59
CA VAL A 73 -4.94 10.20 9.71
C VAL A 73 -3.60 9.50 9.63
N LEU A 74 -3.09 9.02 10.76
CA LEU A 74 -1.77 8.42 10.87
C LEU A 74 -1.62 7.13 10.05
N LEU A 75 -2.63 6.28 10.07
CA LEU A 75 -2.62 4.97 9.41
C LEU A 75 -3.94 4.71 8.67
N PRO A 76 -3.93 4.00 7.53
CA PRO A 76 -5.14 3.68 6.77
C PRO A 76 -6.22 2.98 7.59
N ARG A 77 -5.80 2.10 8.53
CA ARG A 77 -6.70 1.36 9.41
C ARG A 77 -7.63 2.25 10.25
N PHE A 78 -7.29 3.52 10.46
CA PHE A 78 -8.12 4.45 11.22
C PHE A 78 -9.27 5.05 10.41
N ILE A 79 -9.28 4.93 9.07
CA ILE A 79 -10.34 5.51 8.23
C ILE A 79 -11.69 4.87 8.53
N ALA A 80 -11.75 3.54 8.69
CA ALA A 80 -13.01 2.84 8.96
C ALA A 80 -13.65 3.26 10.29
N THR A 81 -12.84 3.35 11.36
CA THR A 81 -13.32 3.83 12.67
C THR A 81 -13.68 5.32 12.62
N SER A 82 -12.90 6.13 11.90
CA SER A 82 -13.16 7.55 11.68
C SER A 82 -14.52 7.77 11.03
N ARG A 83 -14.80 7.03 9.96
CA ARG A 83 -16.09 7.04 9.28
C ARG A 83 -17.24 6.73 10.24
N ARG A 84 -17.14 5.64 11.00
CA ARG A 84 -18.18 5.21 11.95
C ARG A 84 -18.49 6.29 12.98
N ILE A 85 -17.46 6.91 13.56
CA ILE A 85 -17.62 7.97 14.57
C ILE A 85 -18.30 9.20 13.96
N LEU A 86 -17.87 9.61 12.77
CA LEU A 86 -18.43 10.77 12.07
C LEU A 86 -19.89 10.50 11.63
N GLU A 87 -20.16 9.42 10.93
CA GLU A 87 -21.51 9.06 10.48
C GLU A 87 -22.45 8.76 11.67
N GLY A 88 -21.91 8.39 12.84
CA GLY A 88 -22.64 8.15 14.07
C GLY A 88 -23.02 9.38 14.90
N GLY A 89 -22.76 10.60 14.41
CA GLY A 89 -23.16 11.85 15.09
C GLY A 89 -22.09 12.42 16.02
N PHE A 90 -20.83 12.46 15.59
CA PHE A 90 -19.73 13.07 16.34
C PHE A 90 -19.98 14.56 16.67
N SER A 91 -19.86 14.94 17.95
CA SER A 91 -19.95 16.34 18.36
C SER A 91 -18.56 16.94 18.59
N TRP A 92 -18.17 17.88 17.73
CA TRP A 92 -16.88 18.57 17.82
C TRP A 92 -16.90 19.76 18.80
N THR A 93 -18.07 20.23 19.22
CA THR A 93 -18.20 21.35 20.18
C THR A 93 -18.43 20.89 21.62
N GLY A 94 -18.74 19.60 21.83
CA GLY A 94 -19.16 19.06 23.12
C GLY A 94 -20.67 19.18 23.39
N ASN A 95 -21.40 19.92 22.54
CA ASN A 95 -22.85 20.01 22.62
C ASN A 95 -23.48 18.80 21.91
N LYS A 96 -24.25 17.99 22.64
CA LYS A 96 -24.93 16.78 22.13
C LYS A 96 -26.09 17.06 21.17
N THR A 97 -26.25 18.29 20.71
CA THR A 97 -27.31 18.71 19.78
C THR A 97 -27.01 18.40 18.32
N GLN A 98 -25.77 17.99 17.98
CA GLN A 98 -25.44 17.50 16.66
C GLN A 98 -25.95 16.05 16.52
N LEU A 99 -27.21 15.92 16.12
CA LEU A 99 -27.88 14.63 15.94
C LEU A 99 -27.66 14.02 14.54
N ASP A 100 -27.36 14.87 13.54
CA ASP A 100 -27.11 14.42 12.18
C ASP A 100 -25.63 14.05 12.02
N GLY A 101 -25.38 12.81 11.58
CA GLY A 101 -24.05 12.33 11.23
C GLY A 101 -23.45 13.08 10.03
N TYR A 102 -22.13 13.09 9.96
CA TYR A 102 -21.43 13.68 8.82
C TYR A 102 -21.57 12.77 7.60
N LYS A 103 -21.70 13.37 6.42
CA LYS A 103 -21.49 12.62 5.17
C LYS A 103 -19.99 12.48 4.96
N THR A 104 -19.52 11.25 4.78
CA THR A 104 -18.11 10.98 4.47
C THR A 104 -17.94 10.63 3.01
N PHE A 105 -16.77 10.95 2.46
CA PHE A 105 -16.42 10.70 1.07
C PHE A 105 -15.02 10.10 1.00
N GLU A 106 -14.81 9.25 -0.01
CA GLU A 106 -13.52 8.60 -0.27
C GLU A 106 -12.99 7.74 0.90
N THR A 107 -13.84 7.35 1.85
CA THR A 107 -13.50 6.49 2.99
C THR A 107 -13.38 5.00 2.63
N ASN A 108 -13.70 4.63 1.40
CA ASN A 108 -13.70 3.25 0.90
C ASN A 108 -12.83 3.13 -0.36
N ILE A 109 -11.67 3.78 -0.33
CA ILE A 109 -10.66 3.68 -1.39
C ILE A 109 -9.43 3.08 -0.75
N ASP A 110 -8.91 2.02 -1.36
CA ASP A 110 -7.71 1.34 -0.88
C ASP A 110 -6.53 2.29 -0.87
N PHE A 111 -5.69 2.16 0.14
CA PHE A 111 -4.60 3.09 0.40
C PHE A 111 -3.59 3.14 -0.76
N GLU A 112 -3.29 1.98 -1.34
CA GLU A 112 -2.40 1.81 -2.48
C GLU A 112 -2.97 2.50 -3.72
N ILE A 113 -4.28 2.32 -3.97
CA ILE A 113 -4.98 2.94 -5.11
C ILE A 113 -5.00 4.46 -4.96
N ARG A 114 -5.25 4.95 -3.74
CA ARG A 114 -5.19 6.37 -3.41
C ARG A 114 -3.80 6.96 -3.66
N LEU A 115 -2.75 6.31 -3.14
CA LEU A 115 -1.35 6.71 -3.37
C LEU A 115 -1.04 6.77 -4.87
N MET A 116 -1.44 5.74 -5.62
CA MET A 116 -1.23 5.69 -7.06
C MET A 116 -1.93 6.83 -7.79
N ALA A 117 -3.21 7.07 -7.48
CA ALA A 117 -3.97 8.17 -8.08
C ALA A 117 -3.35 9.54 -7.80
N ASP A 118 -2.95 9.80 -6.55
CA ASP A 118 -2.36 11.07 -6.14
C ASP A 118 -1.00 11.36 -6.80
N LEU A 119 -0.22 10.32 -7.06
CA LEU A 119 1.07 10.43 -7.74
C LEU A 119 0.98 10.27 -9.26
N ASN A 120 -0.23 10.13 -9.83
CA ASN A 120 -0.46 9.77 -11.22
C ASN A 120 0.33 8.51 -11.65
N MET A 121 0.47 7.55 -10.74
CA MET A 121 1.09 6.26 -10.98
C MET A 121 0.07 5.25 -11.46
N VAL A 122 0.47 4.45 -12.45
CA VAL A 122 -0.34 3.35 -13.00
C VAL A 122 0.33 1.99 -12.75
N GLY A 123 -0.33 0.90 -13.10
CA GLY A 123 0.27 -0.44 -13.03
C GLY A 123 1.44 -0.57 -14.01
N CYS A 124 2.48 -1.33 -13.62
CA CYS A 124 3.67 -1.60 -14.44
C CYS A 124 4.35 -0.32 -14.98
N ASN A 125 4.40 0.72 -14.15
CA ASN A 125 4.85 2.04 -14.53
C ASN A 125 6.37 2.25 -14.36
N TRP A 126 6.96 3.08 -15.22
CA TRP A 126 8.32 3.56 -15.02
C TRP A 126 8.32 4.74 -14.05
N ILE A 127 9.14 4.65 -13.02
CA ILE A 127 9.33 5.71 -12.04
C ILE A 127 10.79 6.16 -11.99
N GLU A 128 11.00 7.43 -11.66
CA GLU A 128 12.31 7.98 -11.33
C GLU A 128 12.30 8.51 -9.90
N ILE A 129 13.43 8.32 -9.22
CA ILE A 129 13.71 8.98 -7.94
C ILE A 129 14.92 9.89 -8.16
N PRO A 130 14.75 11.22 -8.10
CA PRO A 130 15.85 12.15 -8.38
C PRO A 130 17.02 12.00 -7.40
N ALA A 131 18.22 12.38 -7.86
CA ALA A 131 19.41 12.38 -7.01
C ALA A 131 19.21 13.27 -5.76
N GLY A 132 19.64 12.77 -4.60
CA GLY A 132 19.47 13.47 -3.32
C GLY A 132 18.07 13.39 -2.70
N LYS A 133 17.11 12.73 -3.36
CA LYS A 133 15.75 12.51 -2.82
C LYS A 133 15.54 11.15 -2.17
N TYR A 134 16.54 10.28 -2.22
CA TYR A 134 16.51 8.98 -1.57
C TYR A 134 17.73 8.77 -0.68
N SER A 135 17.56 7.91 0.33
CA SER A 135 18.64 7.35 1.10
C SER A 135 18.73 5.85 0.84
N ILE A 136 19.92 5.38 0.49
CA ILE A 136 20.19 3.94 0.35
C ILE A 136 20.23 3.34 1.76
N ARG A 137 19.53 2.22 1.96
CA ARG A 137 19.68 1.45 3.19
C ARG A 137 20.96 0.63 3.10
N GLU A 138 21.87 0.84 4.05
CA GLU A 138 23.12 0.10 4.11
C GLU A 138 23.03 -1.06 5.12
N MET A 139 23.88 -2.07 4.94
CA MET A 139 24.09 -3.06 6.00
C MET A 139 24.72 -2.35 7.19
N VAL A 140 23.96 -2.18 8.27
CA VAL A 140 24.44 -1.61 9.53
C VAL A 140 25.66 -2.41 10.02
N THR A 141 26.85 -1.89 9.73
CA THR A 141 28.08 -2.29 10.41
C THR A 141 28.05 -1.59 11.76
N ARG A 142 27.84 -2.39 12.81
CA ARG A 142 27.79 -2.03 14.25
C ARG A 142 28.21 -0.58 14.56
N GLY A 143 27.25 0.29 14.86
CA GLY A 143 27.52 1.55 15.59
C GLY A 143 26.89 2.84 15.06
N ILE A 144 26.22 2.86 13.90
CA ILE A 144 25.57 4.08 13.39
C ILE A 144 24.05 4.01 13.65
N THR A 145 23.56 4.91 14.49
CA THR A 145 22.26 4.82 15.19
C THR A 145 21.03 5.31 14.42
N HIS A 146 21.11 5.60 13.12
CA HIS A 146 19.96 6.15 12.37
C HIS A 146 19.67 5.54 11.00
N GLN A 147 20.45 4.56 10.53
CA GLN A 147 20.16 3.89 9.25
C GLN A 147 19.32 2.63 9.48
N LEU A 148 18.20 2.54 8.76
CA LEU A 148 17.33 1.37 8.77
C LEU A 148 18.06 0.19 8.11
N LYS A 149 17.96 -0.99 8.73
CA LYS A 149 18.55 -2.21 8.21
C LYS A 149 17.86 -2.61 6.90
N ILE A 150 18.62 -3.17 5.96
CA ILE A 150 18.05 -3.85 4.78
C ILE A 150 17.17 -5.02 5.25
N HIS A 151 15.95 -5.09 4.72
CA HIS A 151 14.99 -6.16 5.02
C HIS A 151 14.71 -7.08 3.83
N SER A 152 14.82 -6.56 2.60
CA SER A 152 14.56 -7.30 1.37
C SER A 152 15.76 -8.13 0.93
N ARG A 153 15.55 -8.97 -0.11
CA ARG A 153 16.62 -9.68 -0.83
C ARG A 153 16.98 -8.98 -2.15
N CYS A 154 16.49 -7.76 -2.37
CA CYS A 154 16.77 -6.97 -3.57
C CYS A 154 18.23 -6.47 -3.55
N GLN A 155 18.77 -6.19 -4.73
CA GLN A 155 20.11 -5.60 -4.84
C GLN A 155 20.17 -4.17 -4.31
N MET A 156 19.06 -3.43 -4.38
CA MET A 156 18.93 -2.06 -3.92
C MET A 156 17.67 -1.93 -3.05
N GLU A 157 17.83 -1.32 -1.88
CA GLU A 157 16.73 -0.93 -0.99
C GLU A 157 16.94 0.54 -0.62
N VAL A 158 15.95 1.38 -0.92
CA VAL A 158 16.03 2.83 -0.73
C VAL A 158 14.80 3.33 0.03
N ASP A 159 15.00 4.35 0.85
CA ASP A 159 13.93 5.13 1.44
C ASP A 159 13.77 6.42 0.66
N VAL A 160 12.52 6.75 0.32
CA VAL A 160 12.16 7.94 -0.45
C VAL A 160 10.84 8.50 0.08
N TRP A 161 10.70 9.82 0.07
CA TRP A 161 9.41 10.44 0.36
C TRP A 161 8.46 10.32 -0.83
N ALA A 162 7.20 9.96 -0.61
CA ALA A 162 6.31 9.56 -1.69
C ALA A 162 6.13 10.60 -2.81
N HIS A 163 6.06 11.90 -2.50
CA HIS A 163 5.91 12.92 -3.55
C HIS A 163 7.25 13.40 -4.14
N ASP A 164 8.38 12.80 -3.75
CA ASP A 164 9.63 12.97 -4.50
C ASP A 164 9.75 11.96 -5.66
N ILE A 165 8.83 10.99 -5.76
CA ILE A 165 8.77 10.03 -6.86
C ILE A 165 8.17 10.70 -8.10
N ILE A 166 8.84 10.54 -9.24
CA ILE A 166 8.35 10.97 -10.54
C ILE A 166 7.76 9.76 -11.27
N SER A 167 6.47 9.84 -11.63
CA SER A 167 5.76 8.87 -12.44
C SER A 167 5.78 9.29 -13.92
N TYR A 168 6.20 8.40 -14.82
CA TYR A 168 6.16 8.68 -16.26
C TYR A 168 4.90 8.12 -16.91
N PRO A 169 4.25 8.81 -17.87
CA PRO A 169 3.19 8.21 -18.65
C PRO A 169 3.72 7.02 -19.46
N THR A 170 2.91 5.99 -19.68
CA THR A 170 3.28 4.80 -20.47
C THR A 170 3.25 5.09 -21.98
N GLU A 171 4.08 6.04 -22.40
CA GLU A 171 4.13 6.57 -23.76
C GLU A 171 5.58 6.78 -24.20
N GLY A 172 5.83 6.73 -25.52
CA GLY A 172 7.16 6.92 -26.10
C GLY A 172 8.21 5.98 -25.49
N ASP A 173 9.30 6.55 -24.97
CA ASP A 173 10.42 5.81 -24.36
C ASP A 173 10.02 4.96 -23.14
N TRP A 174 8.90 5.29 -22.50
CA TRP A 174 8.39 4.62 -21.30
C TRP A 174 7.36 3.52 -21.61
N GLN A 175 7.16 3.17 -22.88
CA GLN A 175 6.35 2.00 -23.27
C GLN A 175 7.11 0.68 -23.15
N ARG A 176 8.44 0.73 -22.98
CA ARG A 176 9.28 -0.46 -22.90
C ARG A 176 8.96 -1.30 -21.67
N ILE A 177 9.11 -2.62 -21.79
CA ILE A 177 8.97 -3.56 -20.67
C ILE A 177 10.37 -3.87 -20.13
N ALA A 178 10.53 -3.84 -18.81
CA ALA A 178 11.79 -4.23 -18.17
C ALA A 178 12.12 -5.72 -18.46
N PRO A 179 13.40 -6.13 -18.44
CA PRO A 179 13.81 -7.52 -18.65
C PRO A 179 13.49 -8.39 -17.42
N LEU A 180 12.20 -8.60 -17.15
CA LEU A 180 11.69 -9.37 -16.03
C LEU A 180 12.22 -10.82 -16.11
N ARG A 181 12.56 -11.41 -14.96
CA ARG A 181 12.87 -12.84 -14.88
C ARG A 181 11.58 -13.61 -14.63
N ILE A 182 11.23 -14.49 -15.55
CA ILE A 182 10.03 -15.33 -15.48
C ILE A 182 10.50 -16.74 -15.14
N MET A 183 10.05 -17.26 -14.00
CA MET A 183 10.32 -18.62 -13.55
C MET A 183 9.05 -19.45 -13.68
N SER A 184 9.17 -20.62 -14.31
CA SER A 184 8.15 -21.66 -14.31
C SER A 184 8.72 -22.89 -13.61
N TYR A 185 7.91 -23.57 -12.81
CA TYR A 185 8.32 -24.78 -12.12
C TYR A 185 7.17 -25.79 -12.04
N ASP A 186 7.52 -27.06 -11.90
CA ASP A 186 6.60 -28.18 -11.75
C ASP A 186 7.17 -29.18 -10.72
N ILE A 187 6.29 -29.92 -10.05
CA ILE A 187 6.68 -30.83 -8.96
C ILE A 187 6.16 -32.24 -9.20
N GLU A 188 6.91 -33.22 -8.73
CA GLU A 188 6.51 -34.62 -8.76
C GLU A 188 6.51 -35.22 -7.35
N CYS A 189 5.52 -36.07 -7.07
CA CYS A 189 5.32 -36.70 -5.76
C CYS A 189 5.33 -38.23 -5.87
N ALA A 190 5.87 -38.90 -4.84
CA ALA A 190 5.81 -40.35 -4.72
C ALA A 190 4.52 -40.79 -4.01
N GLY A 191 3.45 -40.98 -4.78
CA GLY A 191 2.13 -41.35 -4.24
C GLY A 191 1.92 -42.83 -3.94
N ARG A 192 1.01 -43.12 -2.98
CA ARG A 192 0.49 -44.47 -2.72
C ARG A 192 -0.48 -44.95 -3.81
N LYS A 193 -0.42 -46.24 -4.16
CA LYS A 193 -1.20 -46.82 -5.26
C LYS A 193 -2.72 -46.62 -5.06
N GLY A 194 -3.36 -46.00 -6.04
CA GLY A 194 -4.81 -45.78 -6.04
C GLY A 194 -5.29 -44.66 -5.11
N ILE A 195 -4.37 -43.92 -4.51
CA ILE A 195 -4.65 -42.79 -3.61
C ILE A 195 -4.05 -41.54 -4.26
N PHE A 196 -4.81 -40.45 -4.30
CA PHE A 196 -4.28 -39.17 -4.76
C PHE A 196 -3.25 -38.65 -3.73
N PRO A 197 -2.12 -38.04 -4.15
CA PRO A 197 -1.08 -37.61 -3.21
C PRO A 197 -1.62 -36.70 -2.10
N GLU A 198 -1.26 -37.02 -0.85
CA GLU A 198 -1.57 -36.25 0.35
C GLU A 198 -0.27 -35.64 0.88
N PRO A 199 -0.19 -34.32 1.15
CA PRO A 199 1.03 -33.64 1.56
C PRO A 199 1.71 -34.23 2.81
N GLU A 200 0.92 -34.84 3.71
CA GLU A 200 1.41 -35.45 4.96
C GLU A 200 2.00 -36.86 4.76
N HIS A 201 1.74 -37.50 3.62
CA HIS A 201 2.05 -38.92 3.40
C HIS A 201 2.95 -39.16 2.19
N ASP A 202 2.79 -38.37 1.14
CA ASP A 202 3.38 -38.63 -0.17
C ASP A 202 4.42 -37.52 -0.48
N PRO A 203 5.73 -37.80 -0.35
CA PRO A 203 6.76 -36.77 -0.42
C PRO A 203 6.91 -36.23 -1.85
N VAL A 204 7.23 -34.94 -1.95
CA VAL A 204 7.76 -34.34 -3.19
C VAL A 204 9.14 -34.93 -3.44
N ILE A 205 9.35 -35.50 -4.62
CA ILE A 205 10.59 -36.16 -5.00
C ILE A 205 11.34 -35.43 -6.10
N GLN A 206 10.68 -34.59 -6.88
CA GLN A 206 11.36 -33.76 -7.88
C GLN A 206 10.72 -32.38 -7.98
N ILE A 207 11.55 -31.38 -8.28
CA ILE A 207 11.12 -30.02 -8.63
C ILE A 207 11.90 -29.61 -9.87
N ALA A 208 11.22 -29.52 -11.01
CA ALA A 208 11.81 -28.99 -12.23
C ALA A 208 11.56 -27.49 -12.31
N SER A 209 12.55 -26.70 -12.73
CA SER A 209 12.35 -25.27 -12.97
C SER A 209 13.14 -24.74 -14.16
N MET A 210 12.55 -23.75 -14.82
CA MET A 210 13.19 -23.01 -15.91
C MET A 210 13.01 -21.50 -15.70
N VAL A 211 14.01 -20.72 -16.09
CA VAL A 211 13.97 -19.25 -16.00
C VAL A 211 14.33 -18.63 -17.34
N ILE A 212 13.47 -17.73 -17.82
CA ILE A 212 13.68 -16.93 -19.03
C ILE A 212 13.64 -15.44 -18.68
N ARG A 213 14.33 -14.60 -19.46
CA ARG A 213 14.19 -13.15 -19.37
C ARG A 213 13.16 -12.68 -20.39
N GLN A 214 12.29 -11.77 -19.98
CA GLN A 214 11.29 -11.17 -20.86
C GLN A 214 11.96 -10.59 -22.11
N GLY A 215 11.56 -11.10 -23.29
CA GLY A 215 12.08 -10.71 -24.60
C GLY A 215 13.15 -11.62 -25.18
N ASP A 216 13.76 -12.51 -24.39
CA ASP A 216 14.69 -13.52 -24.89
C ASP A 216 13.94 -14.68 -25.58
N LYS A 217 14.63 -15.37 -26.49
CA LYS A 217 14.08 -16.54 -27.21
C LYS A 217 14.23 -17.87 -26.46
N GLU A 218 15.23 -17.96 -25.60
CA GLU A 218 15.61 -19.18 -24.91
C GLU A 218 15.79 -18.91 -23.42
N GLU A 219 15.46 -19.91 -22.61
CA GLU A 219 15.72 -19.92 -21.18
C GLU A 219 17.23 -19.93 -20.88
N PHE A 220 17.61 -19.24 -19.80
CA PHE A 220 19.01 -19.14 -19.38
C PHE A 220 19.31 -19.96 -18.13
N ILE A 221 18.28 -20.51 -17.48
CA ILE A 221 18.40 -21.47 -16.37
C ILE A 221 17.44 -22.61 -16.63
N LYS A 222 17.94 -23.85 -16.54
CA LYS A 222 17.18 -25.10 -16.52
C LYS A 222 17.73 -25.96 -15.41
N THR A 223 16.90 -26.28 -14.43
CA THR A 223 17.30 -27.08 -13.28
C THR A 223 16.27 -28.15 -12.98
N VAL A 224 16.72 -29.27 -12.43
CA VAL A 224 15.85 -30.24 -11.77
C VAL A 224 16.46 -30.60 -10.42
N PHE A 225 15.69 -30.37 -9.37
CA PHE A 225 16.01 -30.83 -8.02
C PHE A 225 15.43 -32.23 -7.87
N THR A 226 16.23 -33.22 -7.47
CA THR A 226 15.78 -34.61 -7.33
C THR A 226 16.10 -35.13 -5.95
N LEU A 227 15.16 -35.86 -5.34
CA LEU A 227 15.41 -36.61 -4.12
C LEU A 227 16.19 -37.88 -4.47
N GLY A 228 17.47 -37.91 -4.09
CA GLY A 228 18.39 -39.00 -4.42
C GLY A 228 19.12 -38.76 -5.74
N THR A 229 19.86 -39.78 -6.19
CA THR A 229 20.74 -39.66 -7.35
C THR A 229 19.96 -39.63 -8.66
N CYS A 230 20.37 -38.80 -9.62
CA CYS A 230 19.78 -38.73 -10.94
C CYS A 230 20.87 -38.69 -12.03
N ALA A 231 20.59 -39.32 -13.17
CA ALA A 231 21.51 -39.27 -14.30
C ALA A 231 21.59 -37.86 -14.88
N ASN A 232 22.75 -37.48 -15.41
CA ASN A 232 22.93 -36.19 -16.06
C ASN A 232 21.98 -36.01 -17.26
N ILE A 233 21.39 -34.82 -17.38
CA ILE A 233 20.50 -34.43 -18.47
C ILE A 233 21.16 -33.31 -19.28
N ALA A 234 21.30 -33.50 -20.59
CA ALA A 234 21.99 -32.55 -21.45
C ALA A 234 21.33 -31.15 -21.40
N GLY A 235 22.12 -30.14 -21.04
CA GLY A 235 21.66 -28.75 -20.96
C GLY A 235 20.78 -28.42 -19.74
N VAL A 236 20.69 -29.32 -18.75
CA VAL A 236 19.95 -29.11 -17.50
C VAL A 236 20.89 -29.35 -16.33
N GLU A 237 20.86 -28.47 -15.33
CA GLU A 237 21.56 -28.69 -14.07
C GLU A 237 20.73 -29.61 -13.18
N VAL A 238 21.27 -30.81 -12.91
CA VAL A 238 20.67 -31.79 -11.99
C VAL A 238 21.24 -31.53 -10.60
N ILE A 239 20.36 -31.25 -9.63
CA ILE A 239 20.70 -30.94 -8.24
C ILE A 239 20.11 -32.03 -7.35
N GLU A 240 20.97 -32.78 -6.66
CA GLU A 240 20.63 -33.91 -5.79
C GLU A 240 20.58 -33.53 -4.31
#